data_AF-A0A933F1Q5-F1
#
_entry.id   AF-A0A933F1Q5-F1
#
_cell.length_a   1.000
_cell.length_b   1.000
_cell.length_c   1.000
_cell.angle_alpha   90.00
_cell.angle_beta   90.00
_cell.angle_gamma   90.00
#
_symmetry.space_group_name_H-M   'P 1'
#
loop_
_entity.id
_entity.type
_entity.pdbx_description
1 polymer ?
#
loop_
_entity_poly.entity_id
_entity_poly.type
_entity_poly.pdbx_seq_one_letter_code
_entity_poly.pdbx_strand_id
1 'polypeptide(L)'
;LGLPRELVFRHPFPGPGLGVRVLGEVKREYADLLRRADAIFIEELRKSGWYDKTAQAFTVFIPVKSVGVMGDGRTYEHVVALRAVETTDFMTAGWAPLPHELLAKVSSRIINEVRGINRVTYDVSSKPPATIEWE
;
A
#
# COMPACT_ATOMS: atom_id res chain seq x y z
N LEU A 1 27.85 8.80 -11.44
CA LEU A 1 26.92 9.91 -11.09
C LEU A 1 26.77 10.14 -9.59
N GLY A 2 27.31 9.28 -8.69
CA GLY A 2 27.30 9.55 -7.23
C GLY A 2 25.90 9.62 -6.60
N LEU A 3 24.89 9.08 -7.28
CA LEU A 3 23.51 9.15 -6.84
C LEU A 3 23.27 8.23 -5.62
N PRO A 4 22.45 8.66 -4.64
CA PRO A 4 22.00 7.81 -3.56
C PRO A 4 21.41 6.50 -4.07
N ARG A 5 21.82 5.37 -3.47
CA ARG A 5 21.31 4.03 -3.83
C ARG A 5 19.78 3.99 -3.82
N GLU A 6 19.15 4.65 -2.86
CA GLU A 6 17.69 4.66 -2.72
C GLU A 6 16.95 5.35 -3.87
N LEU A 7 17.61 6.28 -4.58
CA LEU A 7 17.05 6.89 -5.79
C LEU A 7 17.23 6.00 -7.01
N VAL A 8 18.35 5.27 -7.08
CA VAL A 8 18.66 4.37 -8.19
C VAL A 8 17.77 3.12 -8.16
N PHE A 9 17.51 2.58 -6.97
CA PHE A 9 16.73 1.36 -6.75
C PHE A 9 15.31 1.63 -6.24
N ARG A 10 14.80 2.85 -6.41
CA ARG A 10 13.42 3.16 -6.05
C ARG A 10 12.48 2.34 -6.93
N HIS A 11 11.44 1.76 -6.33
CA HIS A 11 10.33 1.19 -7.08
C HIS A 11 9.77 2.22 -8.08
N PRO A 12 9.26 1.74 -9.25
CA PRO A 12 8.61 2.60 -10.21
C PRO A 12 7.41 3.30 -9.56
N PHE A 13 7.18 4.54 -9.98
CA PHE A 13 6.06 5.34 -9.52
C PHE A 13 5.29 5.86 -10.74
N PRO A 14 3.96 5.73 -10.78
CA PRO A 14 3.18 6.07 -11.96
C PRO A 14 3.23 7.59 -12.26
N GLY A 15 3.12 7.96 -13.53
CA GLY A 15 3.13 9.37 -13.97
C GLY A 15 2.04 10.23 -13.31
N PRO A 16 0.78 9.78 -13.23
CA PRO A 16 -0.28 10.45 -12.47
C PRO A 16 -0.09 10.42 -10.94
N GLY A 17 0.93 9.70 -10.45
CA GLY A 17 1.26 9.57 -9.05
C GLY A 17 0.17 8.94 -8.21
N LEU A 18 -0.18 9.58 -7.09
CA LEU A 18 -1.20 9.06 -6.18
C LEU A 18 -2.62 9.11 -6.76
N GLY A 19 -2.83 9.81 -7.88
CA GLY A 19 -4.15 9.92 -8.51
C GLY A 19 -4.73 8.56 -8.88
N VAL A 20 -3.90 7.64 -9.38
CA VAL A 20 -4.31 6.25 -9.73
C VAL A 20 -4.33 5.29 -8.54
N ARG A 21 -4.02 5.80 -7.34
CA ARG A 21 -4.02 5.01 -6.09
C ARG A 21 -5.14 5.44 -5.15
N VAL A 22 -5.95 6.42 -5.53
CA VAL A 22 -7.19 6.78 -4.86
C VAL A 22 -8.32 6.42 -5.81
N LEU A 23 -9.04 5.33 -5.52
CA LEU A 23 -10.08 4.87 -6.44
C LEU A 23 -11.20 5.89 -6.57
N GLY A 24 -11.58 6.21 -7.80
CA GLY A 24 -12.62 7.17 -8.11
C GLY A 24 -12.21 8.64 -7.85
N GLU A 25 -13.02 9.37 -7.09
CA GLU A 25 -12.82 10.82 -6.91
C GLU A 25 -11.60 11.11 -6.02
N VAL A 26 -10.59 11.76 -6.59
CA VAL A 26 -9.38 12.17 -5.88
C VAL A 26 -9.66 13.41 -5.02
N LYS A 27 -9.66 13.23 -3.70
CA LYS A 27 -9.75 14.33 -2.72
C LYS A 27 -8.44 14.50 -1.96
N ARG A 28 -8.16 15.73 -1.53
CA ARG A 28 -6.97 16.05 -0.72
C ARG A 28 -6.92 15.20 0.57
N GLU A 29 -8.06 15.07 1.24
CA GLU A 29 -8.19 14.25 2.46
C GLU A 29 -7.83 12.77 2.23
N TYR A 30 -8.23 12.19 1.09
CA TYR A 30 -7.92 10.81 0.74
C TYR A 30 -6.43 10.66 0.42
N ALA A 31 -5.87 11.61 -0.34
CA ALA A 31 -4.45 11.62 -0.67
C ALA A 31 -3.57 11.81 0.59
N ASP A 32 -4.03 12.60 1.58
CA ASP A 32 -3.33 12.79 2.85
C ASP A 32 -3.29 11.49 3.68
N LEU A 33 -4.41 10.77 3.77
CA LEU A 33 -4.48 9.46 4.42
C LEU A 33 -3.61 8.43 3.71
N LEU A 34 -3.73 8.36 2.38
CA LEU A 34 -2.96 7.44 1.54
C LEU A 34 -1.45 7.64 1.70
N ARG A 35 -0.96 8.90 1.66
CA ARG A 35 0.47 9.20 1.85
C ARG A 35 1.02 8.66 3.16
N ARG A 36 0.25 8.77 4.24
CA ARG A 36 0.67 8.30 5.56
C ARG A 36 0.67 6.78 5.64
N ALA A 37 -0.35 6.12 5.10
CA ALA A 37 -0.41 4.67 5.05
C ALA A 37 0.71 4.08 4.18
N ASP A 38 0.96 4.67 3.00
CA ASP A 38 2.02 4.26 2.09
C ASP A 38 3.41 4.42 2.71
N ALA A 39 3.65 5.54 3.41
CA ALA A 39 4.90 5.75 4.13
C ALA A 39 5.20 4.65 5.15
N ILE A 40 4.19 4.24 5.95
CA ILE A 40 4.33 3.14 6.92
C ILE A 40 4.67 1.83 6.20
N PHE A 41 3.97 1.52 5.10
CA PHE A 41 4.18 0.28 4.38
C PHE A 41 5.60 0.21 3.79
N ILE A 42 6.05 1.27 3.11
CA ILE A 42 7.39 1.34 2.54
C ILE A 42 8.47 1.29 3.62
N GLU A 43 8.27 1.97 4.75
CA GLU A 43 9.18 1.94 5.88
C GLU A 43 9.38 0.51 6.43
N GLU A 44 8.29 -0.23 6.65
CA GLU A 44 8.36 -1.60 7.18
C GLU A 44 8.92 -2.60 6.15
N LEU A 45 8.67 -2.41 4.86
CA LEU A 45 9.32 -3.19 3.80
C LEU A 45 10.84 -2.97 3.79
N ARG A 46 11.30 -1.72 3.99
CA ARG A 46 12.74 -1.41 4.07
C ARG A 46 13.38 -2.04 5.31
N LYS A 47 12.75 -1.86 6.49
CA LYS A 47 13.26 -2.44 7.75
C LYS A 47 13.34 -3.96 7.74
N SER A 48 12.41 -4.62 7.06
CA SER A 48 12.36 -6.09 6.97
C SER A 48 13.20 -6.66 5.81
N GLY A 49 13.77 -5.80 4.95
CA GLY A 49 14.50 -6.24 3.75
C GLY A 49 13.61 -6.77 2.62
N TRP A 50 12.29 -6.57 2.69
CA TRP A 50 11.34 -6.96 1.65
C TRP A 50 11.18 -5.93 0.54
N TYR A 51 11.62 -4.68 0.77
CA TYR A 51 11.61 -3.65 -0.26
C TYR A 51 12.36 -4.11 -1.52
N ASP A 52 13.58 -4.61 -1.34
CA ASP A 52 14.43 -5.07 -2.46
C ASP A 52 14.00 -6.43 -3.04
N LYS A 53 13.11 -7.17 -2.35
CA LYS A 53 12.57 -8.46 -2.82
C LYS A 53 11.32 -8.30 -3.68
N THR A 54 10.70 -7.12 -3.65
CA THR A 54 9.50 -6.80 -4.41
C THR A 54 9.85 -5.89 -5.57
N ALA A 55 9.19 -6.08 -6.70
CA ALA A 55 9.38 -5.24 -7.88
C ALA A 55 8.65 -3.89 -7.74
N GLN A 56 7.48 -3.92 -7.08
CA GLN A 56 6.71 -2.74 -6.76
C GLN A 56 5.87 -3.01 -5.51
N ALA A 57 5.82 -2.05 -4.60
CA ALA A 57 4.95 -2.08 -3.43
C ALA A 57 4.35 -0.70 -3.14
N PHE A 58 3.08 -0.67 -2.77
CA PHE A 58 2.35 0.56 -2.46
C PHE A 58 1.02 0.29 -1.76
N THR A 59 0.38 1.36 -1.30
CA THR A 59 -0.98 1.36 -0.78
C THR A 59 -1.96 1.92 -1.80
N VAL A 60 -3.21 1.42 -1.79
CA VAL A 60 -4.36 1.93 -2.55
C VAL A 60 -5.45 2.35 -1.56
N PHE A 61 -6.01 3.53 -1.75
CA PHE A 61 -7.13 4.04 -0.97
C PHE A 61 -8.45 3.62 -1.59
N ILE A 62 -9.30 2.96 -0.80
CA ILE A 62 -10.62 2.51 -1.22
C ILE A 62 -11.64 3.41 -0.52
N PRO A 63 -12.45 4.21 -1.26
CA PRO A 63 -13.40 5.17 -0.68
C PRO A 63 -14.66 4.51 -0.11
N VAL A 64 -14.51 3.32 0.49
CA VAL A 64 -15.56 2.58 1.19
C VAL A 64 -15.33 2.73 2.69
N LYS A 65 -16.40 2.91 3.44
CA LYS A 65 -16.36 2.94 4.91
C LYS A 65 -16.52 1.54 5.47
N SER A 66 -15.77 1.23 6.53
CA SER A 66 -15.91 -0.01 7.27
C SER A 66 -16.13 0.25 8.76
N VAL A 67 -16.86 -0.66 9.40
CA VAL A 67 -17.04 -0.64 10.85
C VAL A 67 -15.75 -1.10 11.51
N GLY A 68 -15.29 -0.32 12.47
CA GLY A 68 -14.22 -0.65 13.40
C GLY A 68 -14.65 -0.41 14.84
N VAL A 69 -13.80 -0.81 15.78
CA VAL A 69 -13.94 -0.48 17.20
C VAL A 69 -12.64 0.19 17.61
N MET A 70 -12.72 1.42 18.10
CA MET A 70 -11.57 2.16 18.63
C MET A 70 -11.96 2.79 19.95
N GLY A 71 -11.23 2.45 21.02
CA GLY A 71 -11.67 2.73 22.39
C GLY A 71 -13.00 2.04 22.70
N ASP A 72 -13.93 2.77 23.31
CA ASP A 72 -15.26 2.26 23.69
C ASP A 72 -16.33 2.44 22.59
N GLY A 73 -15.95 2.99 21.43
CA GLY A 73 -16.87 3.40 20.38
C GLY A 73 -16.73 2.61 19.07
N ARG A 74 -17.84 2.51 18.33
CA ARG A 74 -17.82 2.09 16.92
C ARG A 74 -17.33 3.24 16.05
N THR A 75 -16.49 2.93 15.07
CA THR A 75 -15.98 3.89 14.09
C THR A 75 -16.35 3.48 12.68
N TYR A 76 -16.51 4.47 11.80
CA TYR A 76 -16.78 4.29 10.37
C TYR A 76 -15.71 5.01 9.57
N GLU A 77 -14.59 4.32 9.35
CA GLU A 77 -13.41 4.87 8.69
C GLU A 77 -13.09 4.14 7.38
N HIS A 78 -12.07 4.60 6.66
CA HIS A 78 -11.76 4.10 5.33
C HIS A 78 -10.98 2.78 5.34
N VAL A 79 -10.99 2.14 4.19
CA VAL A 79 -10.22 0.93 3.89
C VAL A 79 -9.03 1.30 3.01
N VAL A 80 -7.89 0.68 3.26
CA VAL A 80 -6.76 0.68 2.32
C VAL A 80 -6.36 -0.74 1.94
N ALA A 81 -5.92 -0.92 0.71
CA ALA A 81 -5.31 -2.16 0.25
C ALA A 81 -3.80 -1.98 0.13
N LEU A 82 -3.05 -2.92 0.69
CA LEU A 82 -1.63 -3.09 0.43
C LEU A 82 -1.47 -3.88 -0.86
N ARG A 83 -0.57 -3.43 -1.73
CA ARG A 83 -0.21 -4.11 -2.97
C ARG A 83 1.30 -4.29 -3.01
N ALA A 84 1.77 -5.53 -3.16
CA ALA A 84 3.17 -5.81 -3.44
C ALA A 84 3.25 -6.94 -4.46
N VAL A 85 4.14 -6.80 -5.43
CA VAL A 85 4.27 -7.74 -6.53
C VAL A 85 5.73 -8.12 -6.79
N GLU A 86 5.91 -9.33 -7.29
CA GLU A 86 7.18 -9.85 -7.81
C GLU A 86 7.00 -10.08 -9.32
N THR A 87 7.98 -9.65 -10.12
CA THR A 87 7.95 -9.84 -11.57
C THR A 87 9.37 -9.82 -12.15
N THR A 88 9.57 -10.57 -13.23
CA THR A 88 10.81 -10.59 -14.01
C THR A 88 10.70 -9.80 -15.33
N ASP A 89 9.49 -9.55 -15.83
CA ASP A 89 9.25 -8.97 -17.17
C ASP A 89 8.14 -7.91 -17.23
N PHE A 90 7.49 -7.60 -16.10
CA PHE A 90 6.32 -6.72 -15.96
C PHE A 90 5.09 -7.09 -16.81
N MET A 91 5.16 -8.14 -17.64
CA MET A 91 4.05 -8.69 -18.41
C MET A 91 3.23 -9.64 -17.55
N THR A 92 3.90 -10.41 -16.70
CA THR A 92 3.31 -11.23 -15.63
C THR A 92 3.81 -10.77 -14.28
N ALA A 93 2.97 -10.83 -13.24
CA ALA A 93 3.38 -10.50 -11.88
C ALA A 93 2.63 -11.36 -10.86
N GLY A 94 3.37 -12.00 -9.96
CA GLY A 94 2.81 -12.64 -8.78
C GLY A 94 2.59 -11.61 -7.68
N TRP A 95 1.54 -11.77 -6.88
CA TRP A 95 1.47 -11.06 -5.60
C TRP A 95 2.59 -11.57 -4.69
N ALA A 96 3.25 -10.67 -3.95
CA ALA A 96 4.39 -11.05 -3.12
C ALA A 96 3.92 -11.80 -1.86
N PRO A 97 4.47 -12.98 -1.51
CA PRO A 97 4.07 -13.70 -0.31
C PRO A 97 4.70 -13.09 0.95
N LEU A 98 4.30 -11.87 1.30
CA LEU A 98 4.82 -11.15 2.46
C LEU A 98 4.56 -11.94 3.76
N PRO A 99 5.52 -12.01 4.70
CA PRO A 99 5.35 -12.73 5.94
C PRO A 99 4.15 -12.20 6.73
N HIS A 100 3.36 -13.10 7.32
CA HIS A 100 2.18 -12.70 8.09
C HIS A 100 2.51 -11.74 9.24
N GLU A 101 3.67 -11.90 9.88
CA GLU A 101 4.13 -10.99 10.93
C GLU A 101 4.39 -9.56 10.40
N LEU A 102 4.93 -9.43 9.19
CA LEU A 102 5.12 -8.14 8.53
C LEU A 102 3.77 -7.50 8.20
N LEU A 103 2.84 -8.27 7.62
CA LEU A 103 1.49 -7.80 7.32
C LEU A 103 0.74 -7.37 8.59
N ALA A 104 0.85 -8.15 9.68
CA ALA A 104 0.27 -7.82 10.98
C ALA A 104 0.84 -6.51 11.52
N LYS A 105 2.17 -6.34 11.49
CA LYS A 105 2.82 -5.11 11.94
C LYS A 105 2.40 -3.89 11.14
N VAL A 106 2.40 -3.98 9.80
CA VAL A 106 1.98 -2.89 8.92
C VAL A 106 0.52 -2.53 9.18
N SER A 107 -0.37 -3.53 9.24
CA SER A 107 -1.80 -3.33 9.51
C SER A 107 -2.03 -2.62 10.86
N SER A 108 -1.38 -3.10 11.93
CA SER A 108 -1.48 -2.47 13.25
C SER A 108 -0.95 -1.04 13.26
N ARG A 109 0.18 -0.77 12.60
CA ARG A 109 0.73 0.60 12.51
C ARG A 109 -0.19 1.54 11.75
N ILE A 110 -0.70 1.13 10.59
CA ILE A 110 -1.62 1.96 9.79
C ILE A 110 -2.87 2.31 10.61
N ILE A 111 -3.53 1.33 11.22
CA ILE A 111 -4.77 1.54 11.97
C ILE A 111 -4.55 2.45 13.19
N ASN A 112 -3.43 2.28 13.91
CA ASN A 112 -3.18 3.03 15.14
C ASN A 112 -2.59 4.43 14.88
N GLU A 113 -1.77 4.59 13.84
CA GLU A 113 -1.07 5.85 13.55
C GLU A 113 -1.87 6.75 12.60
N VAL A 114 -2.69 6.19 11.70
CA VAL A 114 -3.40 6.93 10.64
C VAL A 114 -4.91 7.02 10.93
N ARG A 115 -5.30 7.95 11.82
CA ARG A 115 -6.71 8.28 12.07
C ARG A 115 -7.46 8.55 10.76
N GLY A 116 -8.56 7.85 10.53
CA GLY A 116 -9.30 7.87 9.26
C GLY A 116 -9.20 6.57 8.46
N ILE A 117 -8.38 5.61 8.90
CA ILE A 117 -8.30 4.24 8.36
C ILE A 117 -8.47 3.25 9.51
N ASN A 118 -9.45 2.36 9.42
CA ASN A 118 -9.69 1.32 10.42
C ASN A 118 -9.64 -0.11 9.86
N ARG A 119 -9.30 -0.25 8.58
CA ARG A 119 -9.20 -1.55 7.93
C ARG A 119 -8.11 -1.54 6.85
N VAL A 120 -7.30 -2.59 6.88
CA VAL A 120 -6.24 -2.83 5.92
C VAL A 120 -6.47 -4.20 5.28
N THR A 121 -6.38 -4.29 3.96
CA THR A 121 -6.42 -5.53 3.20
C THR A 121 -5.11 -5.75 2.45
N TYR A 122 -4.89 -6.96 1.94
CA TYR A 122 -3.75 -7.28 1.08
C TYR A 122 -4.24 -7.88 -0.23
N ASP A 123 -3.77 -7.36 -1.35
CA ASP A 123 -4.18 -7.83 -2.68
C ASP A 123 -3.40 -9.08 -3.10
N VAL A 124 -4.09 -10.21 -3.12
CA VAL A 124 -3.59 -11.54 -3.50
C VAL A 124 -3.93 -11.94 -4.94
N SER A 125 -4.23 -10.95 -5.80
CA SER A 125 -4.56 -11.17 -7.21
C SER A 125 -3.31 -11.08 -8.09
N SER A 126 -2.96 -12.12 -8.83
CA SER A 126 -1.85 -12.09 -9.79
C SER A 126 -2.23 -11.36 -11.09
N LYS A 127 -1.21 -10.87 -11.80
CA LYS A 127 -1.32 -10.39 -13.19
C LYS A 127 -0.81 -11.48 -14.13
N PRO A 128 -1.64 -11.99 -15.07
CA PRO A 128 -3.11 -11.87 -15.17
C PRO A 128 -3.86 -12.67 -14.08
N PRO A 129 -5.18 -12.45 -13.86
CA PRO A 129 -6.09 -11.59 -14.63
C PRO A 129 -6.14 -10.12 -14.20
N ALA A 130 -5.56 -9.79 -13.04
CA ALA A 130 -5.55 -8.42 -12.54
C ALA A 130 -4.43 -7.58 -13.19
N THR A 131 -4.37 -6.31 -12.84
CA THR A 131 -3.25 -5.40 -13.11
C THR A 131 -2.41 -5.17 -11.85
N ILE A 132 -1.27 -4.48 -11.98
CA ILE A 132 -0.45 -4.12 -10.80
C ILE A 132 -1.14 -2.98 -10.04
N GLU A 133 -1.37 -1.85 -10.73
CA GLU A 133 -2.19 -0.74 -10.25
C GLU A 133 -3.69 -1.11 -10.34
N TRP A 134 -4.53 -0.39 -9.61
CA TRP A 134 -5.98 -0.62 -9.60
C TRP A 134 -6.76 0.31 -10.53
N GLU A 135 -6.14 1.41 -11.00
CA GLU A 135 -6.67 2.35 -12.01
C GLU A 135 -5.55 2.85 -12.95
#